data_AF-A0A0P4WKX7-F1
#
_entry.id   AF-A0A0P4WKX7-F1
#
_cell.length_a   1.000
_cell.length_b   1.000
_cell.length_c   1.000
_cell.angle_alpha   90.00
_cell.angle_beta   90.00
_cell.angle_gamma   90.00
#
_symmetry.space_group_name_H-M   'P 1'
#
loop_
_entity.id
_entity.type
_entity.pdbx_description
1 polymer ?
#
loop_
_entity_poly.entity_id
_entity_poly.type
_entity_poly.pdbx_seq_one_letter_code
_entity_poly.pdbx_strand_id
1 'polypeptide(L)'
;MIALPDFSAGAMENWGLVTYRERLLLLDPHDFAASNMDDVARVIAHELAHQWFGNLVTLKWWNDLWLNEGFATFVSYIGTKHVSLLSSFCSTTPGYGSQ
;
A
#
# COMPACT_ATOMS: atom_id res chain seq x y z
N MET A 1 -4.74 7.19 8.54
CA MET A 1 -4.65 5.75 8.27
C MET A 1 -4.91 5.00 9.57
N ILE A 2 -5.66 3.90 9.55
CA ILE A 2 -5.93 3.10 10.76
C ILE A 2 -6.04 1.60 10.41
N ALA A 3 -5.50 0.73 11.28
CA ALA A 3 -5.66 -0.72 11.18
C ALA A 3 -6.93 -1.18 11.91
N LEU A 4 -7.72 -2.04 11.25
CA LEU A 4 -8.90 -2.66 11.80
C LEU A 4 -8.67 -4.18 11.96
N PRO A 5 -8.96 -4.76 13.14
CA PRO A 5 -8.72 -6.19 13.42
C PRO A 5 -9.66 -7.11 12.64
N ASP A 6 -10.90 -6.65 12.37
CA ASP A 6 -11.84 -7.33 11.50
C ASP A 6 -12.31 -6.38 10.39
N PHE A 7 -11.96 -6.71 9.16
CA PHE A 7 -12.29 -5.93 7.97
C PHE A 7 -12.52 -6.86 6.79
N SER A 8 -13.70 -6.75 6.18
CA SER A 8 -14.13 -7.65 5.09
C SER A 8 -13.41 -7.38 3.77
N ALA A 9 -13.03 -6.12 3.51
CA ALA A 9 -12.17 -5.77 2.39
C ALA A 9 -10.69 -5.81 2.82
N GLY A 10 -9.76 -5.65 1.87
CA GLY A 10 -8.33 -5.54 2.20
C GLY A 10 -8.01 -4.17 2.81
N ALA A 11 -8.42 -3.11 2.12
CA ALA A 11 -8.34 -1.72 2.56
C ALA A 11 -9.46 -0.91 1.89
N MET A 12 -9.63 0.35 2.29
CA MET A 12 -10.64 1.26 1.73
C MET A 12 -10.20 2.73 1.84
N GLU A 13 -10.41 3.46 0.75
CA GLU A 13 -9.79 4.73 0.40
C GLU A 13 -10.43 6.00 0.99
N ASN A 14 -11.17 5.86 2.09
CA ASN A 14 -11.90 6.98 2.71
C ASN A 14 -11.02 8.23 2.87
N TRP A 15 -11.47 9.36 2.32
CA TRP A 15 -10.65 10.57 2.22
C TRP A 15 -10.26 11.12 3.60
N GLY A 16 -8.96 11.20 3.86
CA GLY A 16 -8.40 11.64 5.14
C GLY A 16 -8.36 10.55 6.22
N LEU A 17 -9.03 9.41 6.02
CA LEU A 17 -9.00 8.27 6.95
C LEU A 17 -9.03 6.93 6.22
N VAL A 18 -7.95 6.60 5.52
CA VAL A 18 -7.79 5.29 4.89
C VAL A 18 -7.78 4.18 5.96
N THR A 19 -8.58 3.14 5.75
CA THR A 19 -8.71 1.98 6.65
C THR A 19 -8.06 0.75 6.03
N TYR A 20 -7.30 -0.01 6.82
CA TYR A 20 -6.62 -1.23 6.38
C TYR A 20 -6.98 -2.39 7.28
N ARG A 21 -7.01 -3.61 6.74
CA ARG A 21 -6.96 -4.82 7.55
C ARG A 21 -5.59 -4.90 8.24
N GLU A 22 -5.56 -5.31 9.51
CA GLU A 22 -4.35 -5.29 10.35
C GLU A 22 -3.09 -5.87 9.68
N ARG A 23 -3.22 -7.03 9.00
CA ARG A 23 -2.13 -7.72 8.28
C ARG A 23 -1.59 -6.96 7.06
N LEU A 24 -2.30 -5.94 6.59
CA LEU A 24 -1.95 -5.13 5.41
C LEU A 24 -1.43 -3.74 5.81
N LEU A 25 -1.22 -3.49 7.11
CA LEU A 25 -0.63 -2.23 7.61
C LEU A 25 0.47 -2.47 8.64
N LEU A 26 0.32 -3.45 9.53
CA LEU A 26 1.29 -3.70 10.60
C LEU A 26 2.32 -4.74 10.18
N LEU A 27 3.60 -4.43 10.37
CA LEU A 27 4.74 -5.34 10.18
C LEU A 27 5.44 -5.53 11.52
N ASP A 28 5.70 -6.78 11.91
CA ASP A 28 6.55 -7.11 13.05
C ASP A 28 8.01 -7.20 12.58
N PRO A 29 8.94 -6.39 13.14
CA PRO A 29 10.37 -6.47 12.80
C PRO A 29 11.03 -7.82 13.09
N HIS A 30 10.43 -8.67 13.94
CA HIS A 30 10.98 -9.96 14.35
C HIS A 30 10.35 -11.14 13.59
N ASP A 31 9.24 -10.92 12.89
CA ASP A 31 8.50 -11.95 12.15
C ASP A 31 7.90 -11.38 10.86
N PHE A 32 8.76 -11.05 9.90
CA PHE A 32 8.34 -10.60 8.57
C PHE A 32 9.01 -11.38 7.43
N ALA A 33 8.19 -11.86 6.50
CA ALA A 33 8.66 -12.28 5.19
C ALA A 33 8.76 -11.07 4.26
N ALA A 34 9.73 -11.05 3.35
CA ALA A 34 9.88 -9.96 2.36
C ALA A 34 8.60 -9.74 1.53
N SER A 35 7.86 -10.82 1.21
CA SER A 35 6.56 -10.76 0.55
C SER A 35 5.52 -9.96 1.34
N ASN A 36 5.55 -10.02 2.67
CA ASN A 36 4.60 -9.28 3.50
C ASN A 36 4.88 -7.77 3.42
N MET A 37 6.15 -7.38 3.32
CA MET A 37 6.53 -5.98 3.19
C MET A 37 6.11 -5.41 1.82
N ASP A 38 6.30 -6.19 0.75
CA ASP A 38 5.85 -5.81 -0.59
C ASP A 38 4.32 -5.69 -0.67
N ASP A 39 3.57 -6.60 -0.01
CA ASP A 39 2.12 -6.54 0.04
C ASP A 39 1.61 -5.33 0.81
N VAL A 40 2.19 -5.02 1.97
CA VAL A 40 1.85 -3.82 2.76
C VAL A 40 2.14 -2.55 1.95
N ALA A 41 3.33 -2.47 1.33
CA ALA A 41 3.70 -1.32 0.50
C ALA A 41 2.75 -1.14 -0.69
N ARG A 42 2.36 -2.24 -1.35
CA ARG A 42 1.43 -2.23 -2.48
C ARG A 42 0.05 -1.75 -2.07
N VAL A 43 -0.51 -2.25 -0.97
CA VAL A 43 -1.85 -1.83 -0.50
C VAL A 43 -1.83 -0.38 -0.06
N ILE A 44 -0.81 0.07 0.67
CA ILE A 44 -0.66 1.50 1.02
C ILE A 44 -0.63 2.38 -0.24
N ALA A 45 0.17 2.00 -1.24
CA ALA A 45 0.28 2.74 -2.49
C ALA A 45 -1.04 2.77 -3.29
N HIS A 46 -1.80 1.67 -3.29
CA HIS A 46 -3.12 1.58 -3.92
C HIS A 46 -4.11 2.57 -3.31
N GLU A 47 -4.27 2.55 -1.99
CA GLU A 47 -5.21 3.44 -1.30
C GLU A 47 -4.79 4.92 -1.33
N LEU A 48 -3.48 5.17 -1.37
CA LEU A 48 -2.96 6.53 -1.53
C LEU A 48 -3.21 7.05 -2.95
N ALA A 49 -3.09 6.20 -3.97
CA ALA A 49 -3.42 6.58 -5.35
C ALA A 49 -4.90 6.98 -5.49
N HIS A 50 -5.79 6.33 -4.74
CA HIS A 50 -7.20 6.71 -4.70
C HIS A 50 -7.48 8.13 -4.19
N GLN A 51 -6.56 8.75 -3.45
CA GLN A 51 -6.69 10.16 -3.05
C GLN A 51 -6.72 11.10 -4.27
N TRP A 52 -6.11 10.69 -5.40
CA TRP A 52 -6.24 11.38 -6.69
C TRP A 52 -7.27 10.72 -7.60
N PHE A 53 -7.24 9.40 -7.75
CA PHE A 53 -8.09 8.63 -8.67
C PHE A 53 -9.19 7.87 -7.92
N GLY A 54 -10.32 8.55 -7.72
CA GLY A 54 -11.42 8.10 -6.86
C GLY A 54 -11.98 9.28 -6.09
N ASN A 55 -11.12 9.94 -5.32
CA ASN A 55 -11.50 11.08 -4.47
C ASN A 55 -11.48 12.42 -5.23
N LEU A 56 -10.33 12.81 -5.79
CA LEU A 56 -10.20 14.09 -6.50
C LEU A 56 -10.81 14.05 -7.91
N VAL A 57 -10.52 12.98 -8.66
CA VAL A 57 -11.13 12.69 -9.97
C VAL A 57 -11.97 11.44 -9.80
N THR A 58 -13.29 11.60 -9.82
CA THR A 58 -14.25 10.51 -9.65
C THR A 58 -14.88 10.14 -10.99
N LEU A 59 -15.02 8.84 -11.24
CA LEU A 59 -15.83 8.31 -12.34
C LEU A 59 -17.24 8.91 -12.38
N LYS A 60 -17.80 9.03 -13.59
CA LYS A 60 -19.16 9.53 -13.78
C LYS A 60 -20.22 8.50 -13.44
N TRP A 61 -19.95 7.22 -13.69
CA TRP A 61 -20.87 6.12 -13.42
C TRP A 61 -20.13 4.80 -13.21
N TRP A 62 -20.72 3.88 -12.46
CA TRP A 62 -20.10 2.61 -12.02
C TRP A 62 -19.57 1.71 -13.14
N ASN A 63 -20.05 1.88 -14.38
CA ASN A 63 -19.50 1.17 -15.54
C ASN A 63 -18.02 1.53 -15.78
N ASP A 64 -17.58 2.69 -15.30
CA ASP A 64 -16.21 3.20 -15.40
C ASP A 64 -15.39 2.95 -14.12
N LEU A 65 -15.79 2.00 -13.26
CA LEU A 65 -15.06 1.66 -12.01
C LEU A 65 -13.58 1.35 -12.23
N TRP A 66 -13.25 0.78 -13.39
CA TRP A 66 -11.88 0.51 -13.80
C TRP A 66 -10.99 1.77 -13.81
N LEU A 67 -11.58 2.96 -14.01
CA LEU A 67 -10.84 4.23 -14.02
C LEU A 67 -10.27 4.57 -12.64
N ASN A 68 -10.94 4.13 -11.57
CA ASN A 68 -10.43 4.30 -10.21
C ASN A 68 -9.52 3.12 -9.85
N GLU A 69 -10.07 1.90 -9.85
CA GLU A 69 -9.37 0.69 -9.38
C GLU A 69 -8.18 0.30 -10.25
N GLY A 70 -8.30 0.46 -11.57
CA GLY A 70 -7.25 0.14 -12.52
C GLY A 70 -6.07 1.12 -12.42
N PHE A 71 -6.35 2.42 -12.28
CA PHE A 71 -5.30 3.41 -12.08
C PHE A 71 -4.63 3.26 -10.72
N ALA A 72 -5.39 3.03 -9.65
CA ALA A 72 -4.83 2.77 -8.33
C ALA A 72 -3.92 1.53 -8.34
N THR A 73 -4.36 0.45 -8.98
CA THR A 73 -3.55 -0.77 -9.16
C THR A 73 -2.27 -0.46 -9.94
N PHE A 74 -2.36 0.23 -11.07
CA PHE A 74 -1.20 0.57 -11.89
C PHE A 74 -0.17 1.42 -11.13
N VAL A 75 -0.61 2.46 -10.43
CA VAL A 75 0.26 3.32 -9.61
C VAL A 75 0.87 2.53 -8.45
N SER A 76 0.11 1.62 -7.83
CA SER A 76 0.62 0.78 -6.75
C SER A 76 1.83 -0.07 -7.18
N TYR A 77 1.82 -0.63 -8.39
CA TYR A 77 2.94 -1.41 -8.93
C TYR A 77 4.17 -0.54 -9.18
N ILE A 78 3.98 0.68 -9.70
CA ILE A 78 5.07 1.63 -9.90
C ILE A 78 5.66 2.03 -8.53
N GLY A 79 4.82 2.43 -7.58
CA GLY A 79 5.24 2.86 -6.25
C GLY A 79 5.99 1.76 -5.49
N THR A 80 5.43 0.55 -5.47
CA THR A 80 6.05 -0.60 -4.78
C THR A 80 7.41 -0.95 -5.38
N LYS A 81 7.55 -0.88 -6.71
CA LYS A 81 8.85 -1.08 -7.38
C LYS A 81 9.90 -0.06 -6.93
N HIS A 82 9.54 1.20 -6.70
CA HIS A 82 10.47 2.20 -6.21
C HIS A 82 10.86 1.97 -4.73
N VAL A 83 9.93 1.48 -3.90
CA VAL A 83 10.17 1.20 -2.48
C VAL A 83 10.99 -0.08 -2.28
N SER A 84 10.72 -1.15 -3.04
CA SER A 84 11.46 -2.42 -2.93
C SER A 84 12.92 -2.32 -3.40
N LEU A 85 13.22 -1.38 -4.30
CA LEU A 85 14.59 -1.04 -4.68
C LEU A 85 15.35 -0.34 -3.55
N LEU A 86 14.68 0.42 -2.68
CA LEU A 86 15.31 1.09 -1.53
C LEU A 86 15.61 0.11 -0.39
N SER A 87 14.77 -0.90 -0.16
CA SER A 87 15.03 -1.93 0.86
C SER A 87 16.20 -2.83 0.48
N SER A 88 16.39 -3.13 -0.81
CA SER A 88 17.55 -3.87 -1.32
C SER A 88 18.86 -3.08 -1.24
N PHE A 89 18.79 -1.74 -1.23
CA PHE A 89 19.96 -0.88 -1.06
C PHE A 89 20.40 -0.78 0.41
N CYS A 90 19.45 -0.83 1.35
CA CYS A 90 19.74 -0.82 2.78
C CYS A 90 20.39 -2.12 3.27
N SER A 91 20.06 -3.27 2.66
CA SER A 91 20.63 -4.57 3.01
C SER A 91 22.02 -4.85 2.40
N THR A 92 22.51 -3.97 1.51
CA THR A 92 23.79 -4.11 0.82
C THR A 92 24.86 -3.10 1.25
N THR A 93 24.61 -2.28 2.28
CA THR A 93 25.66 -1.45 2.90
C THR A 93 26.33 -2.21 4.05
N PRO A 94 27.60 -2.63 3.92
CA PRO A 94 28.33 -3.23 5.04
C PRO A 94 28.78 -2.11 5.99
N GLY A 95 27.99 -1.85 7.04
CA GLY A 95 28.42 -1.00 8.16
C GLY A 95 27.25 -0.39 8.91
N TYR A 96 27.21 -0.60 10.23
CA TYR A 96 26.13 -0.39 11.22
C TYR A 96 25.13 -1.56 11.30
N GLY A 97 25.10 -2.44 12.30
CA GLY A 97 25.78 -2.54 13.59
C GLY A 97 24.88 -3.32 14.55
N SER A 98 25.35 -4.44 15.10
CA SER A 98 24.84 -5.01 16.35
C SER A 98 26.01 -5.64 17.12
N GLN A 99 26.47 -4.91 18.15
CA GLN A 99 26.68 -5.56 19.44
C GLN A 99 25.31 -5.73 20.10
#